data_AF-A0A1Y1L349-F1
#
_entry.id   AF-A0A1Y1L349-F1
#
_cell.length_a   1.000
_cell.length_b   1.000
_cell.length_c   1.000
_cell.angle_alpha   90.00
_cell.angle_beta   90.00
_cell.angle_gamma   90.00
#
_symmetry.space_group_name_H-M   'P 1'
#
loop_
_entity.id
_entity.type
_entity.pdbx_description
1 polymer ?
#
loop_
_entity_poly.entity_id
_entity_poly.type
_entity_poly.pdbx_seq_one_letter_code
_entity_poly.pdbx_strand_id
1 'polypeptide(L)'
;SNGVGSVAVNPGAASTNLFRHTPWVKYLAWPLLHKAELAALSELYAGISPDIKIENGPHYVLPWGRISNNMRKDLVQATKPREDGGTGRAKEFWDFCEDKTRDYL
;
A
#
# COMPACT_ATOMS: atom_id res chain seq x y z
N SER A 1 0.59 -1.60 -21.06
CA SER A 1 0.92 -0.84 -19.84
C SER A 1 1.88 0.28 -20.22
N ASN A 2 1.74 1.49 -19.66
CA ASN A 2 2.56 2.66 -20.00
C ASN A 2 3.92 2.70 -19.27
N GLY A 3 4.45 1.54 -18.86
CA GLY A 3 5.68 1.45 -18.07
C GLY A 3 5.57 1.91 -16.61
N VAL A 4 4.36 2.21 -16.10
CA VAL A 4 4.13 2.64 -14.72
C VAL A 4 3.74 1.44 -13.85
N GLY A 5 4.47 1.26 -12.73
CA GLY A 5 4.16 0.27 -11.70
C GLY A 5 3.40 0.88 -10.53
N SER A 6 2.69 0.05 -9.78
CA SER A 6 2.04 0.44 -8.52
C SER A 6 2.50 -0.47 -7.38
N VAL A 7 2.76 0.12 -6.23
CA VAL A 7 3.29 -0.57 -5.05
C VAL A 7 2.45 -0.19 -3.84
N ALA A 8 2.07 -1.19 -3.04
CA ALA A 8 1.43 -0.94 -1.77
C ALA A 8 2.49 -0.81 -0.67
N VAL A 9 2.34 0.20 0.19
CA VAL A 9 3.30 0.49 1.26
C VAL A 9 2.57 0.53 2.59
N ASN A 10 3.12 -0.18 3.57
CA ASN A 10 2.83 0.04 4.97
C ASN A 10 4.01 0.83 5.56
N PRO A 11 3.84 2.12 5.84
CA PRO A 11 4.92 2.97 6.37
C PRO A 11 5.15 2.78 7.88
N GLY A 12 4.27 2.01 8.54
CA GLY A 12 4.34 1.70 9.97
C GLY A 12 3.55 2.69 10.82
N ALA A 13 3.54 2.43 12.12
CA ALA A 13 2.83 3.26 13.09
C ALA A 13 3.60 4.57 13.33
N ALA A 14 3.47 5.55 12.43
CA ALA A 14 4.20 6.81 12.52
C ALA A 14 3.50 7.85 13.40
N SER A 15 4.28 8.56 14.23
CA SER A 15 3.83 9.69 15.03
C SER A 15 3.64 10.93 14.15
N THR A 16 2.55 10.94 13.38
CA THR A 16 2.14 12.05 12.51
C THR A 16 0.96 12.82 13.10
N ASN A 17 0.34 13.67 12.28
CA ASN A 17 -0.90 14.38 12.60
C ASN A 17 -2.16 13.54 12.33
N LEU A 18 -2.05 12.23 12.08
CA LEU A 18 -3.19 11.35 11.83
C LEU A 18 -4.27 11.46 12.93
N PHE A 19 -3.83 11.45 14.19
CA PHE A 19 -4.71 11.51 15.36
C PHE A 19 -4.94 12.93 15.91
N ARG A 20 -4.73 13.99 15.10
CA ARG A 20 -4.86 15.40 15.55
C ARG A 20 -6.24 15.76 16.12
N HIS A 21 -7.31 15.12 15.64
CA HIS A 21 -8.69 15.33 16.11
C HIS A 21 -9.14 14.26 17.12
N THR A 22 -8.29 13.27 17.41
CA THR A 22 -8.54 12.19 18.37
C THR A 22 -7.28 11.98 19.23
N PRO A 23 -6.84 13.01 19.98
CA PRO A 23 -5.52 13.00 20.64
C PRO A 23 -5.35 11.88 21.66
N TRP A 24 -6.46 11.44 22.29
CA TRP A 24 -6.46 10.30 23.21
C TRP A 24 -5.96 9.01 22.54
N VAL A 25 -6.26 8.77 21.26
CA VAL A 25 -5.73 7.62 20.50
C VAL A 25 -4.22 7.73 20.37
N LYS A 26 -3.70 8.94 20.10
CA LYS A 26 -2.25 9.18 19.99
C LYS A 26 -1.54 8.86 21.30
N TYR A 27 -2.11 9.25 22.44
CA TYR A 27 -1.53 8.96 23.75
C TYR A 27 -1.55 7.47 24.07
N LEU A 28 -2.67 6.78 23.82
CA LEU A 28 -2.77 5.33 24.02
C LEU A 28 -1.80 4.55 23.12
N ALA A 29 -1.65 4.98 21.87
CA ALA A 29 -0.77 4.32 20.90
C ALA A 29 0.70 4.74 21.03
N TRP A 30 1.04 5.79 21.78
CA TRP A 30 2.36 6.42 21.81
C TRP A 30 3.54 5.44 21.95
N PRO A 31 3.49 4.40 22.82
CA PRO A 31 4.60 3.44 22.94
C PRO A 31 4.86 2.62 21.67
N LEU A 32 3.86 2.51 20.79
CA LEU A 32 3.93 1.81 19.51
C LEU A 32 4.25 2.75 18.35
N LEU A 33 4.23 4.07 18.58
CA LEU A 33 4.48 5.05 17.53
C LEU A 33 5.98 5.27 17.33
N HIS A 34 6.38 5.26 16.07
CA HIS A 34 7.73 5.55 15.61
C HIS A 34 7.84 6.98 15.06
N LYS A 35 9.08 7.44 14.90
CA LYS A 35 9.39 8.70 14.23
C LYS A 35 8.80 8.75 12.82
N ALA A 36 8.23 9.89 12.43
CA ALA A 36 7.60 10.05 11.11
C ALA A 36 8.60 9.89 9.96
N GLU A 37 9.87 10.20 10.21
CA GLU A 37 10.97 10.01 9.28
C GLU A 37 11.14 8.55 8.85
N LEU A 38 10.90 7.58 9.75
CA LEU A 38 11.00 6.15 9.41
C LEU A 38 9.87 5.71 8.45
N ALA A 39 8.69 6.31 8.57
CA ALA A 39 7.60 6.12 7.61
C ALA A 39 7.96 6.70 6.24
N ALA A 40 8.47 7.94 6.21
CA ALA A 40 8.90 8.59 4.98
C ALA A 40 9.98 7.78 4.24
N LEU A 41 10.92 7.18 4.97
CA LEU A 41 11.94 6.31 4.38
C LEU A 41 11.35 5.04 3.73
N SER A 42 10.25 4.50 4.26
CA SER A 42 9.58 3.34 3.66
C SER A 42 8.91 3.70 2.33
N GLU A 43 8.28 4.88 2.26
CA GLU A 43 7.70 5.41 1.02
C GLU A 43 8.77 5.73 -0.03
N LEU A 44 9.89 6.34 0.40
CA LEU A 44 11.02 6.63 -0.48
C LEU A 44 11.60 5.32 -1.03
N TYR A 45 11.86 4.33 -0.17
CA TYR A 45 12.32 3.02 -0.61
C TYR A 45 11.37 2.40 -1.65
N ALA A 46 10.05 2.46 -1.43
CA ALA A 46 9.08 1.92 -2.38
C ALA A 46 9.07 2.65 -3.74
N GLY A 47 9.35 3.95 -3.75
CA GLY A 47 9.34 4.77 -4.95
C GLY A 47 10.62 4.75 -5.78
N ILE A 48 11.80 4.57 -5.14
CA ILE A 48 13.09 4.72 -5.82
C ILE A 48 14.03 3.51 -5.71
N SER A 49 13.71 2.50 -4.90
CA SER A 49 14.62 1.37 -4.70
C SER A 49 14.74 0.52 -5.97
N PRO A 50 15.97 0.12 -6.37
CA PRO A 50 16.16 -0.82 -7.47
C PRO A 50 15.62 -2.24 -7.18
N ASP A 51 15.26 -2.52 -5.93
CA ASP A 51 14.64 -3.78 -5.52
C ASP A 51 13.16 -3.87 -5.97
N ILE A 52 12.53 -2.72 -6.23
CA ILE A 52 11.14 -2.62 -6.66
C ILE A 52 11.08 -2.70 -8.19
N LYS A 53 10.89 -3.93 -8.68
CA LYS A 53 10.85 -4.24 -10.11
C LYS A 53 9.46 -4.68 -10.54
N ILE A 54 8.92 -4.05 -11.59
CA ILE A 54 7.57 -4.34 -12.10
C ILE A 54 7.46 -5.79 -12.56
N GLU A 55 8.53 -6.34 -13.15
CA GLU A 55 8.60 -7.73 -13.58
C GLU A 55 8.46 -8.76 -12.45
N ASN A 56 8.74 -8.37 -11.20
CA ASN A 56 8.62 -9.26 -10.04
C ASN A 56 7.18 -9.35 -9.51
N GLY A 57 6.21 -8.74 -10.21
CA GLY A 57 4.80 -8.73 -9.83
C GLY A 57 4.47 -7.69 -8.75
N PRO A 58 3.34 -7.85 -8.04
CA PRO A 58 2.91 -6.89 -7.04
C PRO A 58 3.86 -6.89 -5.83
N HIS A 59 4.29 -5.71 -5.42
CA HIS A 59 5.10 -5.52 -4.22
C HIS A 59 4.24 -4.99 -3.05
N TYR A 60 4.55 -5.50 -1.86
CA TYR A 60 4.07 -4.92 -0.61
C TYR A 60 5.27 -4.59 0.28
N VAL A 61 5.51 -3.30 0.48
CA VAL A 61 6.61 -2.80 1.30
C VAL A 61 6.14 -2.68 2.74
N LEU A 62 6.83 -3.36 3.63
CA LEU A 62 6.65 -3.31 5.08
C LEU A 62 7.55 -2.21 5.68
N PRO A 63 7.22 -1.72 6.89
CA PRO A 63 8.16 -0.89 7.65
C PRO A 63 9.42 -1.72 7.91
N TRP A 64 10.65 -1.23 7.78
CA TRP A 64 11.12 0.07 7.33
C TRP A 64 11.89 -0.11 6.02
N GLY A 65 11.16 -0.21 4.90
CA GLY A 65 11.75 -0.47 3.57
C GLY A 65 12.04 -1.95 3.30
N ARG A 66 11.14 -2.86 3.69
CA ARG A 66 11.34 -4.31 3.48
C ARG A 66 10.26 -4.87 2.56
N ILE A 67 10.64 -5.63 1.54
CA ILE A 67 9.65 -6.30 0.68
C ILE A 67 9.07 -7.51 1.43
N SER A 68 7.74 -7.63 1.44
CA SER A 68 7.06 -8.79 2.03
C SER A 68 7.26 -10.04 1.20
N ASN A 69 7.80 -11.10 1.82
CA ASN A 69 7.93 -12.42 1.18
C ASN A 69 6.69 -13.32 1.39
N ASN A 70 5.78 -12.92 2.29
CA ASN A 70 4.68 -13.77 2.75
C ASN A 70 3.34 -13.02 2.66
N MET A 71 2.98 -12.58 1.46
CA MET A 71 1.64 -12.05 1.22
C MET A 71 0.61 -13.18 1.27
N ARG A 72 -0.56 -12.91 1.88
CA ARG A 72 -1.65 -13.89 1.90
C ARG A 72 -2.07 -14.23 0.47
N LYS A 73 -2.20 -15.52 0.18
CA LYS A 73 -2.43 -16.03 -1.18
C LYS A 73 -3.73 -15.51 -1.79
N ASP A 74 -4.79 -15.38 -1.00
CA ASP A 74 -6.08 -14.84 -1.43
C ASP A 74 -5.95 -13.39 -1.93
N LEU A 75 -5.14 -12.56 -1.25
CA LEU A 75 -4.88 -11.19 -1.68
C LEU A 75 -4.09 -11.14 -3.00
N VAL A 76 -3.08 -12.00 -3.14
CA VAL A 76 -2.30 -12.11 -4.39
C VAL A 76 -3.18 -12.60 -5.55
N GLN A 77 -4.17 -13.46 -5.28
CA GLN A 77 -5.15 -13.87 -6.29
C GLN A 77 -6.19 -12.77 -6.58
N ALA A 78 -6.45 -11.88 -5.63
CA ALA A 78 -7.35 -10.74 -5.81
C ALA A 78 -6.78 -9.65 -6.73
N THR A 79 -5.46 -9.50 -6.79
CA THR A 79 -4.80 -8.53 -7.69
C THR A 79 -4.74 -9.00 -9.15
N LYS A 80 -4.92 -10.30 -9.41
CA LYS A 80 -4.86 -10.87 -10.75
C LYS A 80 -6.21 -10.77 -11.50
N PRO A 81 -6.19 -10.46 -12.80
CA PRO A 81 -7.35 -10.60 -13.67
C PRO A 81 -7.91 -12.03 -13.68
N ARG A 82 -9.18 -12.18 -14.08
CA ARG A 82 -9.80 -13.51 -14.21
C ARG A 82 -9.16 -14.33 -15.32
N GLU A 83 -8.78 -13.71 -16.44
CA GLU A 83 -8.06 -14.39 -17.51
C GLU A 83 -6.72 -15.01 -17.07
N ASP A 84 -6.08 -14.43 -16.05
CA ASP A 84 -4.81 -14.91 -15.49
C ASP A 84 -5.00 -15.84 -14.28
N GLY A 85 -6.20 -16.40 -14.10
CA GLY A 85 -6.55 -17.30 -13.01
C GLY A 85 -6.75 -16.63 -11.65
N GLY A 86 -6.86 -15.30 -11.61
CA GLY A 86 -7.21 -14.53 -10.42
C GLY A 86 -8.71 -14.45 -10.16
N THR A 87 -9.08 -13.74 -9.09
CA THR A 87 -10.51 -13.53 -8.76
C THR A 87 -11.11 -12.33 -9.48
N GLY A 88 -10.29 -11.41 -10.00
CA GLY A 88 -10.72 -10.15 -10.62
C GLY A 88 -11.21 -9.08 -9.65
N ARG A 89 -11.15 -9.32 -8.33
CA ARG A 89 -11.66 -8.41 -7.29
C ARG A 89 -11.04 -7.01 -7.35
N ALA A 90 -9.73 -6.91 -7.63
CA ALA A 90 -9.08 -5.61 -7.74
C ALA A 90 -9.66 -4.77 -8.90
N LYS A 91 -9.95 -5.39 -10.05
CA LYS A 91 -10.58 -4.73 -11.18
C LYS A 91 -12.02 -4.30 -10.85
N GLU A 92 -12.80 -5.18 -10.24
CA GLU A 92 -14.17 -4.84 -9.83
C GLU A 92 -14.20 -3.64 -8.87
N PHE A 93 -13.24 -3.56 -7.94
CA PHE A 93 -13.12 -2.43 -7.04
C PHE A 93 -12.70 -1.14 -7.77
N TRP A 94 -11.77 -1.25 -8.72
CA TRP A 94 -11.37 -0.12 -9.56
C TRP A 94 -12.55 0.43 -10.38
N ASP A 95 -13.28 -0.45 -11.08
CA ASP A 95 -14.44 -0.09 -11.89
C ASP A 95 -15.54 0.56 -11.02
N PHE A 96 -15.73 0.08 -9.79
CA PHE A 96 -16.64 0.69 -8.82
C PHE A 96 -16.19 2.11 -8.44
N CYS A 97 -14.91 2.33 -8.20
CA CYS A 97 -14.37 3.68 -7.93
C CYS A 97 -14.60 4.60 -9.12
N GLU A 98 -14.28 4.17 -10.35
CA GLU A 98 -14.53 4.96 -11.57
C GLU A 98 -16.01 5.31 -11.74
N ASP A 99 -16.92 4.36 -11.48
CA ASP A 99 -18.36 4.60 -11.52
C ASP A 99 -18.78 5.69 -10.54
N LYS A 100 -18.29 5.64 -9.29
CA LYS A 100 -18.68 6.59 -8.24
C LYS A 100 -18.03 7.96 -8.38
N THR A 101 -16.89 8.06 -9.06
CA THR A 101 -16.23 9.34 -9.28
C THR A 101 -16.54 9.95 -10.66
N ARG A 102 -17.32 9.27 -11.50
CA ARG A 102 -17.59 9.68 -12.89
C ARG A 102 -18.07 11.11 -13.05
N ASP A 103 -18.92 11.58 -12.14
CA ASP A 103 -19.50 12.93 -12.20
C ASP A 103 -18.53 14.04 -11.70
N TYR A 104 -17.35 13.65 -11.20
CA TYR A 104 -16.33 14.56 -10.64
C TYR A 104 -15.01 14.56 -11.43
N LEU A 105 -14.93 13.78 -12.50
CA LEU A 105 -13.79 13.70 -13.42
C LEU A 105 -14.07 14.51 -14.70
#